data_AF-A0A7S2WSY8-F1
#
_entry.id   AF-A0A7S2WSY8-F1
#
_cell.length_a   1.000
_cell.length_b   1.000
_cell.length_c   1.000
_cell.angle_alpha   90.00
_cell.angle_beta   90.00
_cell.angle_gamma   90.00
#
_symmetry.space_group_name_H-M   'P 1'
#
loop_
_entity.id
_entity.type
_entity.pdbx_description
1 polymer ?
#
loop_
_entity_poly.entity_id
_entity_poly.type
_entity_poly.pdbx_seq_one_letter_code
_entity_poly.pdbx_strand_id
1 'polypeptide(L)'
;MGERALDDMMNGTLEAAKETSLADKELVRPEWMEQLAYEEMTNEQRKEYDEFEQKLQKFTEEKEKYTKSLEMELKKIRTEIADSTRAFDASLELLAQLKVNMTENVTVQELYIARLSNALIVQEDLDVMKTAKAKQVEKVVTDLRGIEKEITAFDTLLAASKKKLQDATERDRALERGFKVQIQEQATLIGSGEPVDTETFKLFTLLFKHRAGRKRISLQEKSSFSTRQSRRSSNEHSSSSSRRRSSVRRSTLNLGQDMESDAAPVEEEPEKEEEISLDPFAKIEDESPEEKQLRLREAALKPLDPELDCPEGFLIDPEQFELIQTLRREKIISEMDVKQETENVQRLQGFYDEMATKQKEMKGRLQALERECEELRVRGLVNVQDTEIIIKTKQGQDEVRPSKVISDYSHSLLLHRGVIEKENAIISGLGNSKVAIMKKMKDFRKSINYMEWEHKYMQKKEHDLEEHYTDLHMLRVTRGLQEAIKGGEVADRQEQIQKAENKISSMKSIHSSKMKKIEAAIGRVRDRRSWCRKKNP
;
A
#
# COMPACT_ATOMS: atom_id res chain seq x y z
N MET A 1 -26.91 -60.13 -51.31
CA MET A 1 -26.14 -59.56 -50.17
C MET A 1 -26.81 -59.84 -48.84
N GLY A 2 -28.12 -59.59 -48.68
CA GLY A 2 -28.85 -59.89 -47.44
C GLY A 2 -28.60 -61.29 -46.86
N GLU A 3 -28.69 -62.34 -47.67
CA GLU A 3 -28.46 -63.74 -47.23
C GLU A 3 -27.12 -63.95 -46.49
N ARG A 4 -25.99 -63.50 -47.04
CA ARG A 4 -24.68 -63.67 -46.37
C ARG A 4 -24.59 -62.92 -45.04
N ALA A 5 -25.22 -61.74 -44.94
CA ALA A 5 -25.31 -61.02 -43.68
C ALA A 5 -26.28 -61.69 -42.69
N LEU A 6 -27.22 -62.51 -43.17
CA LEU A 6 -28.09 -63.35 -42.37
C LEU A 6 -27.38 -64.62 -41.89
N ASP A 7 -26.52 -65.22 -42.72
CA ASP A 7 -25.64 -66.32 -42.35
C ASP A 7 -24.66 -65.88 -41.25
N ASP A 8 -23.87 -64.83 -41.49
CA ASP A 8 -22.83 -64.36 -40.56
C ASP A 8 -23.38 -63.82 -39.23
N MET A 9 -24.65 -63.38 -39.15
CA MET A 9 -25.23 -62.78 -37.93
C MET A 9 -26.34 -63.61 -37.26
N MET A 10 -27.01 -64.53 -37.97
CA MET A 10 -28.12 -65.34 -37.43
C MET A 10 -28.16 -66.78 -37.99
N ASN A 11 -27.05 -67.31 -38.51
CA ASN A 11 -26.97 -68.66 -39.09
C ASN A 11 -28.08 -68.97 -40.13
N GLY A 12 -28.43 -67.98 -40.95
CA GLY A 12 -29.24 -68.17 -42.15
C GLY A 12 -30.76 -68.33 -41.95
N THR A 13 -31.27 -68.26 -40.72
CA THR A 13 -32.71 -68.44 -40.44
C THR A 13 -33.31 -67.18 -39.79
N LEU A 14 -34.37 -66.64 -40.40
CA LEU A 14 -35.02 -65.38 -39.99
C LEU A 14 -36.14 -65.57 -38.96
N GLU A 15 -36.79 -66.72 -38.96
CA GLU A 15 -37.62 -67.16 -37.85
C GLU A 15 -36.71 -67.79 -36.80
N ALA A 16 -36.87 -67.41 -35.53
CA ALA A 16 -36.19 -68.09 -34.43
C ALA A 16 -36.74 -69.51 -34.34
N ALA A 17 -36.05 -70.46 -35.00
CA ALA A 17 -36.36 -71.86 -34.92
C ALA A 17 -36.42 -72.23 -33.43
N LYS A 18 -37.58 -72.77 -33.01
CA LYS A 18 -37.69 -73.40 -31.69
C LYS A 18 -36.96 -74.74 -31.72
N GLU A 19 -35.63 -74.66 -31.77
CA GLU A 19 -34.82 -75.56 -30.98
C GLU A 19 -35.21 -75.33 -29.52
N THR A 20 -36.31 -75.99 -29.11
CA THR A 20 -36.74 -76.11 -27.72
C THR A 20 -35.51 -76.43 -26.92
N SER A 21 -35.07 -75.49 -26.07
CA SER A 21 -33.75 -75.56 -25.46
C SER A 21 -33.62 -76.85 -24.67
N LEU A 22 -32.40 -77.30 -24.36
CA LEU A 22 -32.27 -78.41 -23.41
C LEU A 22 -32.89 -78.04 -22.05
N ALA A 23 -33.00 -76.73 -21.76
CA ALA A 23 -33.80 -76.18 -20.67
C ALA A 23 -35.33 -76.39 -20.82
N ASP A 24 -35.88 -76.27 -22.03
CA ASP A 24 -37.33 -76.30 -22.32
C ASP A 24 -37.88 -77.70 -22.63
N LYS A 25 -36.99 -78.68 -22.90
CA LYS A 25 -37.38 -80.08 -23.10
C LYS A 25 -37.72 -80.73 -21.75
N GLU A 26 -38.78 -81.53 -21.73
CA GLU A 26 -39.25 -82.28 -20.57
C GLU A 26 -39.47 -83.75 -20.94
N LEU A 27 -39.03 -84.67 -20.07
CA LEU A 27 -39.17 -86.10 -20.26
C LEU A 27 -40.35 -86.61 -19.42
N VAL A 28 -41.55 -86.61 -20.02
CA VAL A 28 -42.80 -86.98 -19.33
C VAL A 28 -42.75 -88.43 -18.88
N ARG A 29 -42.96 -88.68 -17.57
CA ARG A 29 -43.12 -90.04 -17.00
C ARG A 29 -44.49 -90.60 -17.42
N PRO A 30 -44.57 -91.77 -18.08
CA PRO A 30 -45.84 -92.41 -18.39
C PRO A 30 -46.64 -92.77 -17.14
N GLU A 31 -47.96 -92.55 -17.16
CA GLU A 31 -48.86 -92.70 -16.00
C GLU A 31 -48.78 -94.08 -15.31
N TRP A 32 -48.51 -95.15 -16.08
CA TRP A 32 -48.36 -96.50 -15.52
C TRP A 32 -47.13 -96.66 -14.60
N MET A 33 -46.10 -95.81 -14.76
CA MET A 33 -44.93 -95.76 -13.88
C MET A 33 -45.19 -95.03 -12.55
N GLU A 34 -46.39 -94.46 -12.37
CA GLU A 34 -46.83 -93.81 -11.13
C GLU A 34 -47.95 -94.59 -10.43
N GLN A 35 -48.60 -95.53 -11.14
CA GLN A 35 -49.76 -96.29 -10.67
C GLN A 35 -49.46 -97.72 -10.21
N LEU A 36 -48.32 -98.31 -10.58
CA LEU A 36 -47.88 -99.64 -10.14
C LEU A 36 -46.65 -99.57 -9.23
N ALA A 37 -46.58 -100.46 -8.23
CA ALA A 37 -45.35 -100.67 -7.49
C ALA A 37 -44.34 -101.48 -8.33
N TYR A 38 -43.04 -101.17 -8.19
CA TYR A 38 -41.95 -101.85 -8.92
C TYR A 38 -41.95 -103.38 -8.72
N GLU A 39 -42.44 -103.86 -7.58
CA GLU A 39 -42.56 -105.28 -7.25
C GLU A 39 -43.65 -106.01 -8.05
N GLU A 40 -44.66 -105.29 -8.55
CA GLU A 40 -45.82 -105.81 -9.28
C GLU A 40 -45.63 -105.80 -10.81
N MET A 41 -44.60 -105.11 -11.31
CA MET A 41 -44.34 -104.96 -12.75
C MET A 41 -43.81 -106.25 -13.42
N THR A 42 -44.18 -106.46 -14.69
CA THR A 42 -43.63 -107.54 -15.52
C THR A 42 -42.13 -107.32 -15.81
N ASN A 43 -41.35 -108.39 -16.05
CA ASN A 43 -39.90 -108.28 -16.31
C ASN A 43 -39.54 -107.31 -17.46
N GLU A 44 -40.38 -107.22 -18.49
CA GLU A 44 -40.20 -106.29 -19.61
C GLU A 44 -40.47 -104.84 -19.17
N GLN A 45 -41.52 -104.60 -18.39
CA GLN A 45 -41.86 -103.29 -17.83
C GLN A 45 -40.80 -102.77 -16.85
N ARG A 46 -40.18 -103.64 -16.03
CA ARG A 46 -39.05 -103.24 -15.17
C ARG A 46 -37.84 -102.82 -15.99
N LYS A 47 -37.55 -103.51 -17.08
CA LYS A 47 -36.46 -103.12 -18.00
C LYS A 47 -36.75 -101.79 -18.69
N GLU A 48 -37.99 -101.53 -19.10
CA GLU A 48 -38.41 -100.23 -19.64
C GLU A 48 -38.35 -99.11 -18.59
N TYR A 49 -38.68 -99.42 -17.32
CA TYR A 49 -38.52 -98.51 -16.18
C TYR A 49 -37.05 -98.15 -15.94
N ASP A 50 -36.17 -99.14 -15.78
CA ASP A 50 -34.72 -98.95 -15.60
C ASP A 50 -34.09 -98.18 -16.76
N GLU A 51 -34.51 -98.48 -18.00
CA GLU A 51 -34.07 -97.74 -19.18
C GLU A 51 -34.61 -96.30 -19.20
N PHE A 52 -35.84 -96.06 -18.75
CA PHE A 52 -36.41 -94.72 -18.65
C PHE A 52 -35.71 -93.89 -17.57
N GLU A 53 -35.43 -94.45 -16.39
CA GLU A 53 -34.69 -93.74 -15.34
C GLU A 53 -33.24 -93.44 -15.74
N GLN A 54 -32.56 -94.34 -16.46
CA GLN A 54 -31.24 -94.05 -17.04
C GLN A 54 -31.29 -92.97 -18.13
N LYS A 55 -32.36 -92.90 -18.92
CA LYS A 55 -32.57 -91.82 -19.92
C LYS A 55 -32.87 -90.50 -19.20
N LEU A 56 -33.69 -90.53 -18.16
CA LEU A 56 -34.02 -89.38 -17.31
C LEU A 56 -32.79 -88.82 -16.59
N GLN A 57 -31.95 -89.67 -15.98
CA GLN A 57 -30.71 -89.23 -15.32
C GLN A 57 -29.74 -88.59 -16.32
N LYS A 58 -29.51 -89.20 -17.48
CA LYS A 58 -28.63 -88.60 -18.51
C LYS A 58 -29.19 -87.27 -19.00
N PHE A 59 -30.50 -87.19 -19.21
CA PHE A 59 -31.18 -85.97 -19.61
C PHE A 59 -31.08 -84.86 -18.56
N THR A 60 -31.28 -85.15 -17.27
CA THR A 60 -31.11 -84.15 -16.20
C THR A 60 -29.66 -83.74 -16.02
N GLU A 61 -28.71 -84.66 -16.11
CA GLU A 61 -27.28 -84.35 -16.09
C GLU A 61 -26.85 -83.46 -17.27
N GLU A 62 -27.34 -83.71 -18.49
CA GLU A 62 -27.06 -82.89 -19.66
C GLU A 62 -27.73 -81.51 -19.56
N LYS A 63 -28.97 -81.46 -19.08
CA LYS A 63 -29.70 -80.22 -18.77
C LYS A 63 -28.97 -79.38 -17.72
N GLU A 64 -28.43 -80.00 -16.66
CA GLU A 64 -27.58 -79.34 -15.66
C GLU A 64 -26.23 -78.85 -16.23
N LYS A 65 -25.58 -79.63 -17.11
CA LYS A 65 -24.33 -79.21 -17.76
C LYS A 65 -24.57 -77.98 -18.64
N TYR A 66 -25.69 -77.96 -19.37
CA TYR A 66 -26.11 -76.87 -20.25
C TYR A 66 -26.54 -75.60 -19.49
N THR A 67 -27.31 -75.71 -18.39
CA THR A 67 -27.62 -74.53 -17.56
C THR A 67 -26.37 -73.95 -16.93
N LYS A 68 -25.44 -74.79 -16.44
CA LYS A 68 -24.16 -74.33 -15.88
C LYS A 68 -23.27 -73.64 -16.92
N SER A 69 -23.25 -74.08 -18.18
CA SER A 69 -22.56 -73.33 -19.25
C SER A 69 -23.20 -71.97 -19.52
N LEU A 70 -24.53 -71.90 -19.63
CA LEU A 70 -25.23 -70.62 -19.81
C LEU A 70 -25.03 -69.67 -18.62
N GLU A 71 -25.04 -70.17 -17.38
CA GLU A 71 -24.73 -69.37 -16.19
C GLU A 71 -23.31 -68.81 -16.21
N MET A 72 -22.33 -69.59 -16.69
CA MET A 72 -20.94 -69.14 -16.84
C MET A 72 -20.79 -68.09 -17.95
N GLU A 73 -21.45 -68.28 -19.10
CA GLU A 73 -21.45 -67.29 -20.20
C GLU A 73 -22.15 -65.99 -19.80
N LEU A 74 -23.33 -66.08 -19.18
CA LEU A 74 -24.08 -64.94 -18.64
C LEU A 74 -23.25 -64.19 -17.60
N LYS A 75 -22.54 -64.90 -16.71
CA LYS A 75 -21.61 -64.30 -15.75
C LYS A 75 -20.43 -63.62 -16.43
N LYS A 76 -19.82 -64.25 -17.44
CA LYS A 76 -18.72 -63.71 -18.24
C LYS A 76 -19.12 -62.41 -18.96
N ILE A 77 -20.25 -62.43 -19.67
CA ILE A 77 -20.81 -61.26 -20.36
C ILE A 77 -21.11 -60.13 -19.36
N ARG A 78 -21.66 -60.44 -18.17
CA ARG A 78 -21.85 -59.44 -17.11
C ARG A 78 -20.54 -58.81 -16.63
N THR A 79 -19.47 -59.59 -16.50
CA THR A 79 -18.14 -59.03 -16.16
C THR A 79 -17.56 -58.19 -17.29
N GLU A 80 -17.62 -58.66 -18.53
CA GLU A 80 -17.10 -57.94 -19.71
C GLU A 80 -17.83 -56.60 -19.94
N ILE A 81 -19.16 -56.55 -19.74
CA ILE A 81 -19.93 -55.31 -19.72
C ILE A 81 -19.45 -54.40 -18.56
N ALA A 82 -19.33 -54.92 -17.35
CA ALA A 82 -18.94 -54.13 -16.19
C ALA A 82 -17.49 -53.59 -16.25
N ASP A 83 -16.57 -54.31 -16.91
CA ASP A 83 -15.23 -53.82 -17.22
C ASP A 83 -15.27 -52.76 -18.34
N SER A 84 -16.06 -52.98 -19.39
CA SER A 84 -16.23 -52.03 -20.50
C SER A 84 -16.83 -50.70 -20.05
N THR A 85 -17.86 -50.72 -19.20
CA THR A 85 -18.44 -49.51 -18.60
C THR A 85 -17.41 -48.77 -17.75
N ARG A 86 -16.65 -49.46 -16.88
CA ARG A 86 -15.58 -48.83 -16.08
C ARG A 86 -14.48 -48.20 -16.94
N ALA A 87 -14.11 -48.84 -18.05
CA ALA A 87 -13.13 -48.29 -18.99
C ALA A 87 -13.66 -47.04 -19.74
N PHE A 88 -14.95 -47.06 -20.11
CA PHE A 88 -15.63 -45.90 -20.70
C PHE A 88 -15.74 -44.74 -19.70
N ASP A 89 -16.22 -44.99 -18.48
CA ASP A 89 -16.38 -43.98 -17.43
C ASP A 89 -15.05 -43.32 -17.07
N ALA A 90 -13.97 -44.10 -16.94
CA ALA A 90 -12.62 -43.56 -16.71
C ALA A 90 -12.13 -42.69 -17.88
N SER A 91 -12.47 -43.05 -19.13
CA SER A 91 -12.15 -42.26 -20.33
C SER A 91 -12.97 -40.97 -20.38
N LEU A 92 -14.24 -41.03 -19.99
CA LEU A 92 -15.16 -39.90 -19.93
C LEU A 92 -14.75 -38.90 -18.84
N GLU A 93 -14.32 -39.38 -17.67
CA GLU A 93 -13.81 -38.55 -16.57
C GLU A 93 -12.53 -37.80 -17.00
N LEU A 94 -11.58 -38.47 -17.67
CA LEU A 94 -10.40 -37.82 -18.23
C LEU A 94 -10.75 -36.75 -19.27
N LEU A 95 -11.74 -37.01 -20.14
CA LEU A 95 -12.24 -36.02 -21.10
C LEU A 95 -12.99 -34.86 -20.43
N ALA A 96 -13.72 -35.11 -19.35
CA ALA A 96 -14.41 -34.09 -18.57
C ALA A 96 -13.41 -33.16 -17.85
N GLN A 97 -12.39 -33.73 -17.20
CA GLN A 97 -11.29 -32.97 -16.60
C GLN A 97 -10.52 -32.16 -17.65
N LEU A 98 -10.20 -32.76 -18.80
CA LEU A 98 -9.55 -32.07 -19.91
C LEU A 98 -10.39 -30.89 -20.44
N LYS A 99 -11.71 -31.08 -20.60
CA LYS A 99 -12.64 -30.02 -21.01
C LYS A 99 -12.65 -28.88 -20.00
N VAL A 100 -12.80 -29.17 -18.70
CA VAL A 100 -12.81 -28.14 -17.64
C VAL A 100 -11.50 -27.36 -17.61
N ASN A 101 -10.35 -28.06 -17.64
CA ASN A 101 -9.04 -27.42 -17.69
C ASN A 101 -8.85 -26.56 -18.95
N MET A 102 -9.37 -27.00 -20.11
CA MET A 102 -9.27 -26.22 -21.36
C MET A 102 -10.16 -24.97 -21.30
N THR A 103 -11.41 -25.08 -20.82
CA THR A 103 -12.31 -23.93 -20.64
C THR A 103 -11.78 -22.95 -19.61
N GLU A 104 -11.18 -23.41 -18.50
CA GLU A 104 -10.47 -22.56 -17.54
C GLU A 104 -9.33 -21.78 -18.21
N ASN A 105 -8.44 -22.45 -18.94
CA ASN A 105 -7.34 -21.78 -19.64
C ASN A 105 -7.84 -20.76 -20.67
N VAL A 106 -8.85 -21.10 -21.48
CA VAL A 106 -9.45 -20.18 -22.47
C VAL A 106 -10.04 -18.95 -21.79
N THR A 107 -10.91 -19.13 -20.79
CA THR A 107 -11.54 -18.00 -20.08
C THR A 107 -10.54 -17.12 -19.32
N VAL A 108 -9.44 -17.70 -18.82
CA VAL A 108 -8.31 -16.94 -18.25
C VAL A 108 -7.61 -16.10 -19.32
N GLN A 109 -7.38 -16.62 -20.53
CA GLN A 109 -6.80 -15.84 -21.63
C GLN A 109 -7.76 -14.76 -22.14
N GLU A 110 -9.06 -15.05 -22.26
CA GLU A 110 -10.09 -14.06 -22.61
C GLU A 110 -10.12 -12.90 -21.60
N LEU A 111 -10.01 -13.21 -20.30
CA LEU A 111 -9.94 -12.20 -19.24
C LEU A 111 -8.64 -11.38 -19.30
N TYR A 112 -7.49 -12.00 -19.60
CA TYR A 112 -6.24 -11.27 -19.84
C TYR A 112 -6.35 -10.34 -21.06
N ILE A 113 -6.92 -10.81 -22.18
CA ILE A 113 -7.14 -9.99 -23.38
C ILE A 113 -8.00 -8.78 -23.04
N ALA A 114 -9.16 -8.98 -22.39
CA ALA A 114 -10.06 -7.88 -22.00
C ALA A 114 -9.38 -6.86 -21.06
N ARG A 115 -8.57 -7.32 -20.11
CA ARG A 115 -7.80 -6.46 -19.20
C ARG A 115 -6.72 -5.67 -19.92
N LEU A 116 -5.96 -6.30 -20.82
CA LEU A 116 -4.95 -5.64 -21.65
C LEU A 116 -5.59 -4.64 -22.61
N SER A 117 -6.75 -4.94 -23.20
CA SER A 117 -7.52 -3.98 -24.01
C SER A 117 -7.92 -2.74 -23.20
N ASN A 118 -8.42 -2.91 -21.97
CA ASN A 118 -8.74 -1.79 -21.09
C ASN A 118 -7.49 -0.96 -20.73
N ALA A 119 -6.36 -1.60 -20.41
CA ALA A 119 -5.11 -0.90 -20.10
C ALA A 119 -4.54 -0.13 -21.31
N LEU A 120 -4.71 -0.66 -22.53
CA LEU A 120 -4.37 0.03 -23.78
C LEU A 120 -5.28 1.24 -24.03
N ILE A 121 -6.60 1.12 -23.88
CA ILE A 121 -7.54 2.24 -24.01
C ILE A 121 -7.20 3.35 -23.01
N VAL A 122 -6.94 3.01 -21.75
CA VAL A 122 -6.49 3.97 -20.72
C VAL A 122 -5.15 4.61 -21.10
N GLN A 123 -4.23 3.87 -21.71
CA GLN A 123 -2.96 4.42 -22.18
C GLN A 123 -3.16 5.43 -23.32
N GLU A 124 -4.01 5.12 -24.30
CA GLU A 124 -4.34 6.00 -25.42
C GLU A 124 -5.00 7.30 -24.93
N ASP A 125 -5.99 7.21 -24.03
CA ASP A 125 -6.61 8.37 -23.37
C ASP A 125 -5.58 9.23 -22.64
N LEU A 126 -4.62 8.60 -21.94
CA LEU A 126 -3.54 9.29 -21.24
C LEU A 126 -2.57 9.97 -22.20
N ASP A 127 -2.26 9.39 -23.36
CA ASP A 127 -1.37 10.00 -24.35
C ASP A 127 -2.07 11.13 -25.15
N VAL A 128 -3.39 11.04 -25.37
CA VAL A 128 -4.22 12.16 -25.84
C VAL A 128 -4.23 13.29 -24.80
N MET A 129 -4.43 12.99 -23.51
CA MET A 129 -4.37 14.01 -22.45
C MET A 129 -2.98 14.65 -22.32
N LYS A 130 -1.89 13.87 -22.36
CA LYS A 130 -0.51 14.38 -22.32
C LYS A 130 -0.23 15.31 -23.50
N THR A 131 -0.59 14.93 -24.73
CA THR A 131 -0.34 15.77 -25.91
C THR A 131 -1.19 17.05 -25.92
N ALA A 132 -2.43 17.00 -25.39
CA ALA A 132 -3.24 18.19 -25.17
C ALA A 132 -2.63 19.12 -24.11
N LYS A 133 -2.12 18.59 -23.00
CA LYS A 133 -1.48 19.36 -21.93
C LYS A 133 -0.13 19.92 -22.34
N ALA A 134 0.68 19.18 -23.10
CA ALA A 134 1.94 19.67 -23.67
C ALA A 134 1.73 20.92 -24.55
N LYS A 135 0.70 20.94 -25.41
CA LYS A 135 0.32 22.12 -26.20
C LYS A 135 -0.15 23.31 -25.34
N GLN A 136 -0.82 23.04 -24.20
CA GLN A 136 -1.20 24.08 -23.24
C GLN A 136 0.02 24.67 -22.51
N VAL A 137 0.99 23.82 -22.14
CA VAL A 137 2.29 24.25 -21.56
C VAL A 137 3.08 25.08 -22.57
N GLU A 138 3.26 24.59 -23.79
CA GLU A 138 4.00 25.27 -24.86
C GLU A 138 3.44 26.68 -25.10
N LYS A 139 2.12 26.82 -25.23
CA LYS A 139 1.48 28.15 -25.37
C LYS A 139 1.75 29.05 -24.17
N VAL A 140 1.59 28.57 -22.94
CA VAL A 140 1.87 29.40 -21.74
C VAL A 140 3.34 29.80 -21.67
N VAL A 141 4.27 28.94 -22.10
CA VAL A 141 5.70 29.27 -22.21
C VAL A 141 5.96 30.32 -23.29
N THR A 142 5.30 30.27 -24.46
CA THR A 142 5.44 31.32 -25.49
C THR A 142 4.86 32.65 -25.03
N ASP A 143 3.69 32.64 -24.40
CA ASP A 143 2.99 33.84 -23.91
C ASP A 143 3.83 34.52 -22.79
N LEU A 144 4.33 33.73 -21.83
CA LEU A 144 5.23 34.17 -20.76
C LEU A 144 6.54 34.75 -21.31
N ARG A 145 7.13 34.12 -22.34
CA ARG A 145 8.34 34.61 -23.02
C ARG A 145 8.13 35.89 -23.83
N GLY A 146 6.88 36.18 -24.23
CA GLY A 146 6.47 37.49 -24.75
C GLY A 146 6.50 38.55 -23.65
N ILE A 147 5.75 38.31 -22.57
CA ILE A 147 5.66 39.19 -21.39
C ILE A 147 7.06 39.49 -20.81
N GLU A 148 7.97 38.51 -20.77
CA GLU A 148 9.35 38.74 -20.27
C GLU A 148 10.17 39.66 -21.17
N LYS A 149 10.02 39.59 -22.50
CA LYS A 149 10.65 40.57 -23.40
C LYS A 149 10.08 41.96 -23.17
N GLU A 150 8.76 42.08 -23.07
CA GLU A 150 8.07 43.36 -22.82
C GLU A 150 8.53 43.98 -21.50
N ILE A 151 8.61 43.21 -20.42
CA ILE A 151 9.14 43.65 -19.12
C ILE A 151 10.59 44.13 -19.26
N THR A 152 11.49 43.35 -19.89
CA THR A 152 12.90 43.78 -20.04
C THR A 152 13.07 45.04 -20.89
N ALA A 153 12.23 45.25 -21.91
CA ALA A 153 12.20 46.50 -22.66
C ALA A 153 11.70 47.65 -21.78
N PHE A 154 10.63 47.43 -21.01
CA PHE A 154 10.03 48.43 -20.14
C PHE A 154 10.95 48.83 -18.97
N ASP A 155 11.75 47.90 -18.43
CA ASP A 155 12.80 48.18 -17.45
C ASP A 155 13.81 49.21 -17.96
N THR A 156 14.24 49.11 -19.23
CA THR A 156 15.17 50.10 -19.81
C THR A 156 14.53 51.49 -19.96
N LEU A 157 13.24 51.55 -20.31
CA LEU A 157 12.46 52.80 -20.38
C LEU A 157 12.28 53.42 -18.98
N LEU A 158 11.96 52.60 -17.97
CA LEU A 158 11.86 53.02 -16.58
C LEU A 158 13.21 53.51 -16.03
N ALA A 159 14.31 52.83 -16.34
CA ALA A 159 15.65 53.27 -15.96
C ALA A 159 16.00 54.62 -16.60
N ALA A 160 15.68 54.83 -17.88
CA ALA A 160 15.89 56.09 -18.57
C ALA A 160 15.05 57.23 -17.97
N SER A 161 13.77 57.01 -17.69
CA SER A 161 12.90 58.02 -17.04
C SER A 161 13.32 58.32 -15.59
N LYS A 162 13.67 57.28 -14.81
CA LYS A 162 14.23 57.45 -13.45
C LYS A 162 15.54 58.24 -13.47
N LYS A 163 16.39 58.08 -14.50
CA LYS A 163 17.57 58.94 -14.70
C LYS A 163 17.18 60.39 -15.02
N LYS A 164 16.25 60.64 -15.97
CA LYS A 164 15.80 62.01 -16.27
C LYS A 164 15.28 62.73 -15.02
N LEU A 165 14.53 62.02 -14.16
CA LEU A 165 14.09 62.54 -12.87
C LEU A 165 15.26 62.85 -11.92
N GLN A 166 16.28 61.99 -11.84
CA GLN A 166 17.51 62.28 -11.10
C GLN A 166 18.18 63.55 -11.63
N ASP A 167 18.48 63.60 -12.94
CA ASP A 167 19.09 64.75 -13.62
C ASP A 167 18.29 66.06 -13.41
N ALA A 168 16.95 65.98 -13.33
CA ALA A 168 16.07 67.11 -13.03
C ALA A 168 16.14 67.53 -11.55
N THR A 169 16.09 66.59 -10.61
CA THR A 169 16.21 66.90 -9.17
C THR A 169 17.61 67.42 -8.81
N GLU A 170 18.65 67.03 -9.54
CA GLU A 170 20.00 67.56 -9.34
C GLU A 170 20.15 68.98 -9.87
N ARG A 171 19.55 69.30 -11.03
CA ARG A 171 19.42 70.68 -11.54
C ARG A 171 18.63 71.57 -10.57
N ASP A 172 17.47 71.10 -10.10
CA ASP A 172 16.64 71.82 -9.13
C ASP A 172 17.38 72.16 -7.82
N ARG A 173 18.15 71.19 -7.31
CA ARG A 173 19.04 71.37 -6.15
C ARG A 173 20.28 72.21 -6.48
N ALA A 174 20.74 72.23 -7.72
CA ALA A 174 21.87 73.07 -8.16
C ALA A 174 21.46 74.54 -8.16
N LEU A 175 20.27 74.87 -8.69
CA LEU A 175 19.70 76.23 -8.63
C LEU A 175 19.55 76.73 -7.17
N GLU A 176 19.03 75.90 -6.26
CA GLU A 176 18.89 76.30 -4.85
C GLU A 176 20.24 76.46 -4.11
N ARG A 177 21.30 75.77 -4.54
CA ARG A 177 22.67 75.97 -4.03
C ARG A 177 23.34 77.19 -4.67
N GLY A 178 23.14 77.38 -5.97
CA GLY A 178 23.70 78.47 -6.78
C GLY A 178 23.14 79.84 -6.40
N PHE A 179 21.86 79.91 -6.03
CA PHE A 179 21.17 81.14 -5.63
C PHE A 179 21.97 82.02 -4.68
N LYS A 180 22.57 81.45 -3.63
CA LYS A 180 23.40 82.25 -2.69
C LYS A 180 24.65 82.83 -3.37
N VAL A 181 25.30 82.07 -4.24
CA VAL A 181 26.53 82.51 -4.94
C VAL A 181 26.19 83.59 -5.95
N GLN A 182 25.17 83.38 -6.77
CA GLN A 182 24.76 84.30 -7.85
C GLN A 182 24.32 85.67 -7.31
N ILE A 183 23.53 85.69 -6.22
CA ILE A 183 23.13 86.92 -5.53
C ILE A 183 24.34 87.66 -4.93
N GLN A 184 25.30 86.92 -4.36
CA GLN A 184 26.52 87.51 -3.79
C GLN A 184 27.44 88.08 -4.86
N GLU A 185 27.60 87.36 -5.98
CA GLU A 185 28.49 87.70 -7.09
C GLU A 185 28.01 88.95 -7.83
N GLN A 186 26.71 89.03 -8.18
CA GLN A 186 26.16 90.26 -8.78
C GLN A 186 26.23 91.46 -7.84
N ALA A 187 25.98 91.28 -6.54
CA ALA A 187 26.12 92.38 -5.58
C ALA A 187 27.56 92.94 -5.57
N THR A 188 28.58 92.08 -5.59
CA THR A 188 29.98 92.51 -5.70
C THR A 188 30.39 93.09 -7.06
N LEU A 189 29.59 92.91 -8.11
CA LEU A 189 29.79 93.55 -9.42
C LEU A 189 29.13 94.93 -9.54
N ILE A 190 27.97 95.12 -8.90
CA ILE A 190 27.13 96.32 -9.09
C ILE A 190 27.33 97.36 -7.99
N GLY A 191 27.68 96.97 -6.76
CA GLY A 191 27.84 97.88 -5.62
C GLY A 191 29.12 97.66 -4.80
N SER A 192 29.82 98.76 -4.49
CA SER A 192 30.86 99.03 -3.45
C SER A 192 31.98 98.02 -3.12
N GLY A 193 31.92 96.76 -3.54
CA GLY A 193 32.75 95.65 -3.05
C GLY A 193 32.28 95.03 -1.73
N GLU A 194 31.18 95.50 -1.14
CA GLU A 194 30.66 94.98 0.14
C GLU A 194 29.67 93.81 -0.03
N PRO A 195 29.63 92.87 0.92
CA PRO A 195 28.69 91.76 0.87
C PRO A 195 27.25 92.18 1.20
N VAL A 196 26.27 91.57 0.54
CA VAL A 196 24.82 91.70 0.84
C VAL A 196 24.55 91.49 2.33
N ASP A 197 23.78 92.39 2.93
CA ASP A 197 23.42 92.34 4.35
C ASP A 197 22.59 91.09 4.72
N THR A 198 22.62 90.72 5.99
CA THR A 198 21.95 89.54 6.54
C THR A 198 20.43 89.61 6.49
N GLU A 199 19.80 90.79 6.61
CA GLU A 199 18.34 90.93 6.49
C GLU A 199 17.88 91.02 5.02
N THR A 200 18.61 91.77 4.19
CA THR A 200 18.35 91.83 2.74
C THR A 200 18.44 90.44 2.10
N PHE A 201 19.47 89.64 2.42
CA PHE A 201 19.63 88.27 1.91
C PHE A 201 18.50 87.31 2.37
N LYS A 202 17.99 87.46 3.61
CA LYS A 202 16.81 86.68 4.07
C LYS A 202 15.58 87.01 3.24
N LEU A 203 15.34 88.29 2.95
CA LEU A 203 14.19 88.74 2.17
C LEU A 203 14.29 88.28 0.70
N PHE A 204 15.47 88.37 0.08
CA PHE A 204 15.73 87.78 -1.24
C PHE A 204 15.48 86.26 -1.25
N THR A 205 15.87 85.55 -0.18
CA THR A 205 15.59 84.11 -0.03
C THR A 205 14.08 83.81 0.10
N LEU A 206 13.30 84.70 0.73
CA LEU A 206 11.84 84.58 0.82
C LEU A 206 11.16 84.82 -0.55
N LEU A 207 11.60 85.84 -1.29
CA LEU A 207 11.13 86.15 -2.65
C LEU A 207 11.44 85.01 -3.63
N PHE A 208 12.66 84.48 -3.62
CA PHE A 208 13.05 83.30 -4.40
C PHE A 208 12.20 82.05 -4.08
N LYS A 209 11.76 81.90 -2.82
CA LYS A 209 10.86 80.84 -2.36
C LYS A 209 9.37 81.23 -2.43
N HIS A 210 9.02 82.34 -3.07
CA HIS A 210 7.63 82.74 -3.29
C HIS A 210 7.03 82.01 -4.51
N ARG A 211 5.82 81.47 -4.33
CA ARG A 211 5.05 80.72 -5.34
C ARG A 211 3.64 81.28 -5.35
N ALA A 212 3.00 81.31 -6.52
CA ALA A 212 1.65 81.85 -6.68
C ALA A 212 0.68 81.21 -5.67
N GLY A 213 -0.13 82.03 -4.99
CA GLY A 213 -1.06 81.60 -3.94
C GLY A 213 -0.48 81.50 -2.52
N ARG A 214 0.78 81.88 -2.27
CA ARG A 214 1.26 82.17 -0.90
C ARG A 214 0.74 83.52 -0.40
N LYS A 215 0.75 83.70 0.93
CA LYS A 215 0.44 84.99 1.58
C LYS A 215 1.61 85.97 1.42
N ARG A 216 1.30 87.27 1.41
CA ARG A 216 2.26 88.40 1.34
C ARG A 216 3.40 88.23 2.35
N ILE A 217 4.62 88.53 1.91
CA ILE A 217 5.84 88.33 2.70
C ILE A 217 5.89 89.37 3.84
N SER A 218 6.02 88.91 5.09
CA SER A 218 6.10 89.75 6.28
C SER A 218 7.46 89.63 6.97
N LEU A 219 8.09 90.76 7.26
CA LEU A 219 9.38 90.86 7.96
C LEU A 219 9.30 90.57 9.47
N GLN A 220 8.10 90.38 10.05
CA GLN A 220 7.92 90.19 11.50
C GLN A 220 7.80 88.72 11.95
N GLU A 221 7.61 87.75 11.05
CA GLU A 221 7.50 86.33 11.46
C GLU A 221 8.88 85.72 11.76
N LYS A 222 9.16 85.55 13.06
CA LYS A 222 10.38 84.88 13.55
C LYS A 222 10.50 83.46 13.01
N SER A 223 11.73 83.06 12.72
CA SER A 223 12.11 81.80 12.06
C SER A 223 11.43 80.54 12.62
N SER A 224 10.46 80.00 11.89
CA SER A 224 9.94 78.64 12.09
C SER A 224 10.77 77.64 11.29
N PHE A 225 12.03 77.41 11.71
CA PHE A 225 12.92 76.38 11.15
C PHE A 225 12.41 74.98 11.52
N SER A 226 11.36 74.54 10.80
CA SER A 226 10.73 73.25 11.00
C SER A 226 11.64 72.14 10.48
N THR A 227 12.57 71.69 11.35
CA THR A 227 13.31 70.46 11.15
C THR A 227 12.31 69.31 11.16
N ARG A 228 11.87 68.87 9.97
CA ARG A 228 10.94 67.75 9.81
C ARG A 228 11.66 66.41 10.04
N GLN A 229 12.09 66.21 11.30
CA GLN A 229 12.73 64.99 11.77
C GLN A 229 11.87 63.77 11.42
N SER A 230 12.52 62.73 10.92
CA SER A 230 11.88 61.44 10.68
C SER A 230 11.45 60.81 12.02
N ARG A 231 10.17 60.92 12.35
CA ARG A 231 9.56 60.07 13.38
C ARG A 231 9.24 58.71 12.75
N ARG A 232 10.15 57.76 12.94
CA ARG A 232 9.81 56.33 12.94
C ARG A 232 8.66 56.12 13.93
N SER A 233 7.46 55.90 13.42
CA SER A 233 6.38 55.29 14.21
C SER A 233 6.53 53.77 14.08
N SER A 234 6.65 53.08 15.20
CA SER A 234 6.68 51.62 15.23
C SER A 234 5.32 51.02 14.83
N ASN A 235 5.40 49.88 14.17
CA ASN A 235 4.30 48.99 13.85
C ASN A 235 3.63 48.44 15.13
N GLU A 236 2.29 48.44 15.20
CA GLU A 236 1.52 47.27 15.65
C GLU A 236 0.01 47.37 15.33
N HIS A 237 -0.71 46.27 15.63
CA HIS A 237 -2.07 45.90 15.21
C HIS A 237 -3.18 46.88 15.69
N SER A 238 -4.41 46.93 15.16
CA SER A 238 -5.20 46.11 14.21
C SER A 238 -6.19 47.02 13.42
N SER A 239 -7.19 46.62 12.62
CA SER A 239 -7.86 45.35 12.27
C SER A 239 -8.52 45.43 10.87
N SER A 240 -9.24 44.38 10.43
CA SER A 240 -10.04 44.35 9.20
C SER A 240 -11.51 44.77 9.40
N SER A 241 -12.09 45.54 8.47
CA SER A 241 -13.55 45.50 8.24
C SER A 241 -13.91 45.74 6.77
N SER A 242 -14.49 44.73 6.11
CA SER A 242 -14.85 44.77 4.69
C SER A 242 -16.21 45.44 4.44
N ARG A 243 -16.26 46.47 3.58
CA ARG A 243 -17.50 46.96 2.97
C ARG A 243 -17.33 47.31 1.49
N ARG A 244 -17.32 46.28 0.64
CA ARG A 244 -17.66 46.44 -0.79
C ARG A 244 -19.11 46.91 -0.90
N ARG A 245 -19.39 47.91 -1.75
CA ARG A 245 -20.76 48.24 -2.18
C ARG A 245 -20.77 48.33 -3.70
N SER A 246 -21.33 47.31 -4.34
CA SER A 246 -21.49 47.22 -5.79
C SER A 246 -22.81 47.85 -6.23
N SER A 247 -22.79 48.59 -7.34
CA SER A 247 -24.00 49.00 -8.06
C SER A 247 -23.93 48.55 -9.51
N VAL A 248 -24.55 47.40 -9.82
CA VAL A 248 -24.80 46.97 -11.19
C VAL A 248 -25.95 47.78 -11.76
N ARG A 249 -25.85 48.22 -13.03
CA ARG A 249 -27.00 48.57 -13.87
C ARG A 249 -27.03 47.68 -15.12
N ARG A 250 -28.21 47.53 -15.71
CA ARG A 250 -28.58 46.42 -16.61
C ARG A 250 -29.58 46.90 -17.65
N SER A 251 -29.34 46.57 -18.92
CA SER A 251 -30.26 46.70 -20.06
C SER A 251 -29.85 45.64 -21.10
N THR A 252 -30.61 44.55 -21.31
CA THR A 252 -31.76 44.46 -22.26
C THR A 252 -31.34 44.83 -23.69
N LEU A 253 -30.90 43.89 -24.54
CA LEU A 253 -31.63 42.82 -25.26
C LEU A 253 -32.48 43.30 -26.46
N ASN A 254 -31.97 42.97 -27.67
CA ASN A 254 -32.65 42.34 -28.83
C ASN A 254 -33.81 43.09 -29.54
N LEU A 255 -34.13 42.86 -30.84
CA LEU A 255 -33.66 41.87 -31.84
C LEU A 255 -33.84 42.38 -33.30
N GLY A 256 -32.94 42.02 -34.23
CA GLY A 256 -33.18 41.97 -35.70
C GLY A 256 -33.31 43.31 -36.47
N GLN A 257 -33.51 43.38 -37.81
CA GLN A 257 -33.38 42.45 -38.97
C GLN A 257 -33.93 43.22 -40.24
N ASP A 258 -33.46 43.19 -41.50
CA ASP A 258 -32.43 42.43 -42.28
C ASP A 258 -31.98 43.21 -43.57
N MET A 259 -31.13 42.58 -44.42
CA MET A 259 -30.97 42.75 -45.90
C MET A 259 -30.13 43.90 -46.54
N GLU A 260 -29.62 43.58 -47.75
CA GLU A 260 -28.59 44.24 -48.59
C GLU A 260 -29.04 45.45 -49.44
N SER A 261 -28.10 46.31 -49.84
CA SER A 261 -27.88 46.75 -51.25
C SER A 261 -26.63 47.63 -51.43
N ASP A 262 -26.08 47.68 -52.64
CA ASP A 262 -24.91 48.50 -53.04
C ASP A 262 -25.22 50.01 -53.13
N ALA A 263 -24.27 50.87 -52.71
CA ALA A 263 -23.73 51.97 -53.52
C ALA A 263 -22.68 52.83 -52.76
N ALA A 264 -21.55 53.11 -53.41
CA ALA A 264 -20.81 54.37 -53.27
C ALA A 264 -21.37 55.36 -54.32
N PRO A 265 -21.18 56.71 -54.27
CA PRO A 265 -19.92 57.38 -53.92
C PRO A 265 -20.05 58.82 -53.31
N VAL A 266 -18.96 59.61 -53.45
CA VAL A 266 -18.84 61.09 -53.38
C VAL A 266 -18.42 61.69 -52.03
N GLU A 267 -17.50 62.66 -52.14
CA GLU A 267 -16.99 63.54 -51.08
C GLU A 267 -17.87 64.80 -51.01
N GLU A 268 -18.29 65.22 -49.81
CA GLU A 268 -18.80 66.58 -49.58
C GLU A 268 -18.54 66.98 -48.12
N GLU A 269 -17.72 68.03 -47.90
CA GLU A 269 -17.76 68.79 -46.64
C GLU A 269 -18.93 69.78 -46.73
N PRO A 270 -19.72 69.90 -45.65
CA PRO A 270 -20.12 71.24 -45.23
C PRO A 270 -19.89 71.50 -43.74
N GLU A 271 -19.27 72.65 -43.49
CA GLU A 271 -19.67 73.67 -42.51
C GLU A 271 -20.01 73.24 -41.07
N LYS A 272 -19.16 73.70 -40.12
CA LYS A 272 -19.48 73.70 -38.69
C LYS A 272 -20.51 74.79 -38.39
N GLU A 273 -21.75 74.40 -38.12
CA GLU A 273 -22.69 75.28 -37.41
C GLU A 273 -22.26 75.40 -35.94
N GLU A 274 -21.95 76.62 -35.47
CA GLU A 274 -21.68 76.87 -34.05
C GLU A 274 -23.00 76.93 -33.27
N GLU A 275 -23.46 75.79 -32.73
CA GLU A 275 -24.52 75.78 -31.72
C GLU A 275 -24.05 76.57 -30.48
N ILE A 276 -24.57 77.79 -30.32
CA ILE A 276 -24.30 78.63 -29.14
C ILE A 276 -25.04 78.03 -27.93
N SER A 277 -24.41 77.05 -27.29
CA SER A 277 -24.90 76.47 -26.04
C SER A 277 -25.06 77.55 -24.97
N LEU A 278 -26.29 77.67 -24.45
CA LEU A 278 -26.66 78.61 -23.39
C LEU A 278 -26.46 78.01 -21.98
N ASP A 279 -25.71 76.91 -21.85
CA ASP A 279 -25.30 76.36 -20.55
C ASP A 279 -24.09 77.16 -19.99
N PRO A 280 -24.23 77.85 -18.83
CA PRO A 280 -23.12 78.57 -18.21
C PRO A 280 -21.96 77.70 -17.72
N PHE A 281 -22.07 76.36 -17.74
CA PHE A 281 -21.02 75.42 -17.33
C PHE A 281 -20.33 74.66 -18.47
N ALA A 282 -20.85 74.67 -19.70
CA ALA A 282 -20.31 73.88 -20.82
C ALA A 282 -18.80 74.10 -21.07
N LYS A 283 -18.31 75.34 -20.88
CA LYS A 283 -16.89 75.72 -21.07
C LYS A 283 -15.90 75.11 -20.05
N ILE A 284 -16.35 74.25 -19.15
CA ILE A 284 -15.53 73.63 -18.10
C ILE A 284 -15.15 72.17 -18.43
N GLU A 285 -15.90 71.49 -19.32
CA GLU A 285 -15.65 70.09 -19.66
C GLU A 285 -14.66 69.90 -20.84
N ASP A 286 -14.61 70.86 -21.77
CA ASP A 286 -13.69 70.85 -22.93
C ASP A 286 -12.25 71.34 -22.63
N GLU A 287 -11.89 71.54 -21.36
CA GLU A 287 -10.56 72.02 -20.98
C GLU A 287 -9.51 70.89 -21.14
N SER A 288 -8.91 70.81 -22.33
CA SER A 288 -7.86 69.82 -22.67
C SER A 288 -6.80 69.68 -21.56
N PRO A 289 -6.33 68.46 -21.23
CA PRO A 289 -5.29 68.26 -20.23
C PRO A 289 -4.03 69.09 -20.48
N GLU A 290 -3.72 69.38 -21.75
CA GLU A 290 -2.58 70.20 -22.16
C GLU A 290 -2.82 71.68 -21.89
N GLU A 291 -4.00 72.22 -22.25
CA GLU A 291 -4.40 73.59 -21.90
C GLU A 291 -4.43 73.82 -20.40
N LYS A 292 -4.96 72.86 -19.65
CA LYS A 292 -5.03 72.90 -18.18
C LYS A 292 -3.62 72.95 -17.57
N GLN A 293 -2.67 72.20 -18.13
CA GLN A 293 -1.25 72.30 -17.75
C GLN A 293 -0.62 73.63 -18.17
N LEU A 294 -0.99 74.18 -19.34
CA LEU A 294 -0.50 75.46 -19.83
C LEU A 294 -0.94 76.62 -18.91
N ARG A 295 -2.24 76.71 -18.60
CA ARG A 295 -2.81 77.71 -17.67
C ARG A 295 -2.16 77.62 -16.28
N LEU A 296 -1.89 76.41 -15.79
CA LEU A 296 -1.17 76.19 -14.53
C LEU A 296 0.31 76.63 -14.61
N ARG A 297 0.97 76.44 -15.77
CA ARG A 297 2.35 76.91 -16.03
C ARG A 297 2.42 78.43 -16.07
N GLU A 298 1.51 79.09 -16.77
CA GLU A 298 1.39 80.55 -16.85
C GLU A 298 1.12 81.17 -15.47
N ALA A 299 0.16 80.62 -14.72
CA ALA A 299 -0.15 81.07 -13.36
C ALA A 299 1.03 80.90 -12.39
N ALA A 300 1.85 79.86 -12.54
CA ALA A 300 3.06 79.64 -11.75
C ALA A 300 4.21 80.59 -12.13
N LEU A 301 4.38 80.88 -13.42
CA LEU A 301 5.47 81.71 -13.96
C LEU A 301 5.22 83.22 -13.84
N LYS A 302 4.05 83.65 -13.36
CA LYS A 302 3.72 85.07 -13.20
C LYS A 302 4.82 85.82 -12.41
N PRO A 303 5.33 86.96 -12.92
CA PRO A 303 6.30 87.80 -12.21
C PRO A 303 5.78 88.23 -10.84
N LEU A 304 6.71 88.46 -9.91
CA LEU A 304 6.45 89.19 -8.67
C LEU A 304 6.09 90.65 -8.98
N ASP A 305 5.19 91.22 -8.19
CA ASP A 305 4.79 92.62 -8.27
C ASP A 305 5.59 93.46 -7.24
N PRO A 306 6.34 94.51 -7.66
CA PRO A 306 7.15 95.32 -6.74
C PRO A 306 6.37 95.98 -5.59
N GLU A 307 5.10 96.33 -5.78
CA GLU A 307 4.29 97.03 -4.78
C GLU A 307 3.52 96.05 -3.88
N LEU A 308 3.08 94.92 -4.45
CA LEU A 308 2.27 93.94 -3.73
C LEU A 308 3.09 92.85 -3.02
N ASP A 309 4.13 92.30 -3.64
CA ASP A 309 4.90 91.17 -3.07
C ASP A 309 6.05 91.60 -2.15
N CYS A 310 6.52 92.85 -2.28
CA CYS A 310 7.60 93.40 -1.46
C CYS A 310 7.09 93.95 -0.10
N PRO A 311 7.84 93.84 1.00
CA PRO A 311 7.52 94.52 2.26
C PRO A 311 7.60 96.05 2.16
N GLU A 312 6.65 96.72 2.80
CA GLU A 312 6.56 98.19 2.83
C GLU A 312 7.82 98.84 3.41
N GLY A 313 8.41 99.77 2.64
CA GLY A 313 9.62 100.52 3.01
C GLY A 313 10.94 99.93 2.52
N PHE A 314 10.93 98.78 1.82
CA PHE A 314 12.16 98.16 1.30
C PHE A 314 12.48 98.62 -0.13
N LEU A 315 13.52 99.43 -0.29
CA LEU A 315 14.04 99.86 -1.60
C LEU A 315 14.96 98.79 -2.18
N ILE A 316 14.50 98.09 -3.23
CA ILE A 316 15.32 97.15 -4.00
C ILE A 316 15.88 97.88 -5.23
N ASP A 317 17.16 97.66 -5.51
CA ASP A 317 17.78 98.04 -6.78
C ASP A 317 17.12 97.28 -7.96
N PRO A 318 16.68 97.95 -9.05
CA PRO A 318 15.96 97.28 -10.14
C PRO A 318 16.70 96.09 -10.76
N GLU A 319 18.03 96.17 -10.92
CA GLU A 319 18.83 95.08 -11.51
C GLU A 319 18.84 93.85 -10.59
N GLN A 320 18.99 94.05 -9.27
CA GLN A 320 18.87 92.97 -8.28
C GLN A 320 17.46 92.36 -8.23
N PHE A 321 16.41 93.15 -8.42
CA PHE A 321 15.04 92.63 -8.48
C PHE A 321 14.81 91.78 -9.75
N GLU A 322 15.34 92.21 -10.90
CA GLU A 322 15.29 91.41 -12.14
C GLU A 322 16.06 90.10 -12.01
N LEU A 323 17.24 90.09 -11.37
CA LEU A 323 17.98 88.86 -11.08
C LEU A 323 17.18 87.89 -10.20
N ILE A 324 16.52 88.39 -9.15
CA ILE A 324 15.67 87.55 -8.30
C ILE A 324 14.47 87.01 -9.10
N GLN A 325 13.91 87.81 -10.03
CA GLN A 325 12.84 87.37 -10.92
C GLN A 325 13.29 86.32 -11.94
N THR A 326 14.50 86.40 -12.51
CA THR A 326 15.03 85.37 -13.42
C THR A 326 15.32 84.08 -12.66
N LEU A 327 16.09 84.12 -11.57
CA LEU A 327 16.42 82.95 -10.75
C LEU A 327 15.15 82.29 -10.16
N ARG A 328 14.14 83.07 -9.75
CA ARG A 328 12.83 82.54 -9.34
C ARG A 328 12.11 81.84 -10.48
N ARG A 329 12.08 82.42 -11.69
CA ARG A 329 11.44 81.81 -12.87
C ARG A 329 12.14 80.50 -13.24
N GLU A 330 13.47 80.46 -13.29
CA GLU A 330 14.26 79.24 -13.53
C GLU A 330 13.98 78.15 -12.49
N LYS A 331 13.95 78.50 -11.20
CA LYS A 331 13.61 77.55 -10.12
C LYS A 331 12.18 77.02 -10.24
N ILE A 332 11.21 77.87 -10.61
CA ILE A 332 9.81 77.43 -10.84
C ILE A 332 9.72 76.48 -12.05
N ILE A 333 10.45 76.75 -13.14
CA ILE A 333 10.53 75.83 -14.29
C ILE A 333 11.12 74.49 -13.83
N SER A 334 12.24 74.49 -13.11
CA SER A 334 12.89 73.26 -12.65
C SER A 334 12.03 72.47 -11.64
N GLU A 335 11.26 73.13 -10.79
CA GLU A 335 10.28 72.47 -9.90
C GLU A 335 9.13 71.82 -10.70
N MET A 336 8.68 72.47 -11.79
CA MET A 336 7.68 71.90 -12.70
C MET A 336 8.22 70.71 -13.51
N ASP A 337 9.45 70.80 -14.03
CA ASP A 337 10.11 69.71 -14.76
C ASP A 337 10.29 68.47 -13.86
N VAL A 338 10.73 68.68 -12.60
CA VAL A 338 10.82 67.61 -11.59
C VAL A 338 9.46 66.99 -11.30
N LYS A 339 8.39 67.79 -11.22
CA LYS A 339 7.03 67.29 -11.04
C LYS A 339 6.58 66.44 -12.24
N GLN A 340 6.79 66.92 -13.47
CA GLN A 340 6.41 66.21 -14.70
C GLN A 340 7.14 64.86 -14.84
N GLU A 341 8.47 64.81 -14.61
CA GLU A 341 9.20 63.54 -14.64
C GLU A 341 8.85 62.63 -13.44
N THR A 342 8.40 63.18 -12.31
CA THR A 342 7.87 62.37 -11.19
C THR A 342 6.55 61.70 -11.58
N GLU A 343 5.62 62.42 -12.20
CA GLU A 343 4.34 61.89 -12.69
C GLU A 343 4.56 60.87 -13.83
N ASN A 344 5.56 61.10 -14.70
CA ASN A 344 6.00 60.17 -15.73
C ASN A 344 6.53 58.84 -15.12
N VAL A 345 7.48 58.91 -14.18
CA VAL A 345 8.02 57.72 -13.48
C VAL A 345 6.91 56.95 -12.75
N GLN A 346 5.95 57.64 -12.12
CA GLN A 346 4.81 56.98 -11.46
C GLN A 346 3.90 56.25 -12.45
N ARG A 347 3.55 56.89 -13.58
CA ARG A 347 2.74 56.28 -14.65
C ARG A 347 3.43 55.03 -15.21
N LEU A 348 4.73 55.12 -15.51
CA LEU A 348 5.51 53.98 -15.99
C LEU A 348 5.60 52.87 -14.94
N GLN A 349 5.80 53.19 -13.66
CA GLN A 349 5.87 52.19 -12.59
C GLN A 349 4.54 51.42 -12.45
N GLY A 350 3.39 52.09 -12.59
CA GLY A 350 2.08 51.42 -12.60
C GLY A 350 1.93 50.38 -13.72
N PHE A 351 2.32 50.73 -14.95
CA PHE A 351 2.31 49.77 -16.07
C PHE A 351 3.28 48.60 -15.85
N TYR A 352 4.45 48.84 -15.27
CA TYR A 352 5.39 47.77 -14.92
C TYR A 352 4.81 46.81 -13.87
N ASP A 353 4.18 47.35 -12.83
CA ASP A 353 3.56 46.55 -11.76
C ASP A 353 2.41 45.69 -12.32
N GLU A 354 1.62 46.20 -13.28
CA GLU A 354 0.62 45.41 -14.03
C GLU A 354 1.22 44.31 -14.92
N MET A 355 2.40 44.52 -15.49
CA MET A 355 3.08 43.48 -16.29
C MET A 355 3.71 42.41 -15.39
N ALA A 356 4.23 42.81 -14.23
CA ALA A 356 4.75 41.90 -13.21
C ALA A 356 3.66 41.00 -12.60
N THR A 357 2.43 41.51 -12.40
CA THR A 357 1.30 40.65 -11.98
C THR A 357 0.90 39.65 -13.06
N LYS A 358 0.75 40.08 -14.33
CA LYS A 358 0.49 39.18 -15.47
C LYS A 358 1.56 38.09 -15.61
N GLN A 359 2.84 38.44 -15.49
CA GLN A 359 3.96 37.48 -15.49
C GLN A 359 3.85 36.46 -14.35
N LYS A 360 3.50 36.92 -13.14
CA LYS A 360 3.31 36.07 -11.96
C LYS A 360 2.12 35.12 -12.11
N GLU A 361 1.01 35.59 -12.69
CA GLU A 361 -0.17 34.77 -12.98
C GLU A 361 0.13 33.69 -14.03
N MET A 362 0.83 34.04 -15.12
CA MET A 362 1.27 33.06 -16.12
C MET A 362 2.27 32.05 -15.56
N LYS A 363 3.19 32.47 -14.69
CA LYS A 363 4.09 31.54 -13.96
C LYS A 363 3.33 30.61 -13.01
N GLY A 364 2.29 31.10 -12.32
CA GLY A 364 1.40 30.26 -11.52
C GLY A 364 0.61 29.25 -12.36
N ARG A 365 0.10 29.67 -13.52
CA ARG A 365 -0.59 28.80 -14.49
C ARG A 365 0.33 27.74 -15.08
N LEU A 366 1.58 28.09 -15.40
CA LEU A 366 2.58 27.13 -15.87
C LEU A 366 2.85 26.05 -14.81
N GLN A 367 3.12 26.45 -13.56
CA GLN A 367 3.33 25.50 -12.46
C GLN A 367 2.12 24.60 -12.14
N ALA A 368 0.90 25.05 -12.43
CA ALA A 368 -0.29 24.20 -12.32
C ALA A 368 -0.31 23.14 -13.43
N LEU A 369 -0.09 23.54 -14.68
CA LEU A 369 -0.02 22.63 -15.83
C LEU A 369 1.14 21.63 -15.71
N GLU A 370 2.29 22.04 -15.18
CA GLU A 370 3.43 21.16 -14.90
C GLU A 370 3.08 20.04 -13.91
N ARG A 371 2.31 20.35 -12.86
CA ARG A 371 1.80 19.34 -11.91
C ARG A 371 0.79 18.40 -12.55
N GLU A 372 -0.15 18.92 -13.34
CA GLU A 372 -1.11 18.10 -14.08
C GLU A 372 -0.41 17.15 -15.07
N CYS A 373 0.65 17.59 -15.73
CA CYS A 373 1.51 16.75 -16.57
C CYS A 373 2.22 15.65 -15.76
N GLU A 374 2.73 15.96 -14.58
CA GLU A 374 3.38 15.00 -13.68
C GLU A 374 2.38 13.98 -13.11
N GLU A 375 1.17 14.39 -12.76
CA GLU A 375 0.08 13.49 -12.36
C GLU A 375 -0.32 12.52 -13.49
N LEU A 376 -0.41 13.01 -14.74
CA LEU A 376 -0.63 12.17 -15.92
C LEU A 376 0.56 11.23 -16.21
N ARG A 377 1.80 11.65 -15.93
CA ARG A 377 3.01 10.82 -16.05
C ARG A 377 2.99 9.70 -15.02
N VAL A 378 2.68 10.00 -13.76
CA VAL A 378 2.58 8.99 -12.67
C VAL A 378 1.43 8.03 -12.96
N ARG A 379 0.26 8.51 -13.38
CA ARG A 379 -0.88 7.64 -13.75
C ARG A 379 -0.56 6.71 -14.92
N GLY A 380 0.16 7.20 -15.94
CA GLY A 380 0.66 6.37 -17.03
C GLY A 380 1.71 5.33 -16.59
N LEU A 381 2.57 5.67 -15.62
CA LEU A 381 3.53 4.72 -15.07
C LEU A 381 2.82 3.59 -14.30
N VAL A 382 1.81 3.92 -13.50
CA VAL A 382 0.95 2.91 -12.83
C VAL A 382 0.26 2.02 -13.86
N ASN A 383 -0.40 2.59 -14.87
CA ASN A 383 -1.10 1.81 -15.92
C ASN A 383 -0.18 0.83 -16.69
N VAL A 384 1.13 1.09 -16.76
CA VAL A 384 2.12 0.21 -17.42
C VAL A 384 2.76 -0.80 -16.45
N GLN A 385 2.84 -0.50 -15.16
CA GLN A 385 3.51 -1.35 -14.16
C GLN A 385 2.54 -2.24 -13.36
N ASP A 386 1.36 -1.70 -13.01
CA ASP A 386 0.32 -2.34 -12.20
C ASP A 386 -0.53 -3.27 -13.07
N THR A 387 0.10 -4.34 -13.55
CA THR A 387 -0.50 -5.33 -14.43
C THR A 387 -1.05 -6.50 -13.62
N GLU A 388 -2.37 -6.69 -13.64
CA GLU A 388 -3.03 -7.72 -12.85
C GLU A 388 -2.67 -9.16 -13.30
N ILE A 389 -2.07 -9.94 -12.41
CA ILE A 389 -1.72 -11.36 -12.65
C ILE A 389 -2.73 -12.28 -11.96
N ILE A 390 -3.33 -13.20 -12.71
CA ILE A 390 -4.24 -14.23 -12.20
C ILE A 390 -3.41 -15.40 -11.65
N ILE A 391 -3.58 -15.71 -10.36
CA ILE A 391 -2.82 -16.76 -9.66
C ILE A 391 -3.76 -17.85 -9.14
N LYS A 392 -3.49 -19.11 -9.52
CA LYS A 392 -4.27 -20.27 -9.06
C LYS A 392 -3.69 -20.83 -7.75
N THR A 393 -4.32 -20.52 -6.63
CA THR A 393 -4.03 -21.08 -5.31
C THR A 393 -4.87 -22.33 -5.03
N LYS A 394 -4.45 -23.17 -4.06
CA LYS A 394 -5.28 -24.26 -3.52
C LYS A 394 -6.10 -23.80 -2.33
N GLN A 395 -7.25 -24.42 -2.10
CA GLN A 395 -8.05 -24.21 -0.89
C GLN A 395 -7.19 -24.45 0.36
N GLY A 396 -7.20 -23.49 1.30
CA GLY A 396 -6.32 -23.50 2.47
C GLY A 396 -4.91 -22.90 2.26
N GLN A 397 -4.61 -22.39 1.06
CA GLN A 397 -3.53 -21.41 0.85
C GLN A 397 -4.06 -19.96 0.80
N ASP A 398 -5.37 -19.81 0.62
CA ASP A 398 -6.11 -18.59 0.89
C ASP A 398 -6.61 -18.63 2.35
N GLU A 399 -6.35 -17.54 3.09
CA GLU A 399 -6.81 -17.33 4.47
C GLU A 399 -7.99 -16.35 4.54
N VAL A 400 -8.36 -15.71 3.41
CA VAL A 400 -9.53 -14.82 3.34
C VAL A 400 -10.81 -15.65 3.51
N ARG A 401 -11.76 -15.14 4.27
CA ARG A 401 -13.05 -15.82 4.47
C ARG A 401 -13.90 -15.67 3.21
N PRO A 402 -14.35 -16.76 2.57
CA PRO A 402 -15.09 -16.68 1.33
C PRO A 402 -16.43 -15.95 1.51
N SER A 403 -16.67 -14.95 0.67
CA SER A 403 -17.94 -14.26 0.55
C SER A 403 -18.92 -15.03 -0.35
N LYS A 404 -20.21 -14.68 -0.31
CA LYS A 404 -21.26 -15.36 -1.10
C LYS A 404 -21.28 -15.01 -2.59
N VAL A 405 -20.55 -13.97 -3.02
CA VAL A 405 -20.59 -13.46 -4.41
C VAL A 405 -19.18 -13.19 -4.91
N ILE A 406 -18.48 -12.23 -4.30
CA ILE A 406 -17.06 -11.93 -4.55
C ILE A 406 -16.40 -11.74 -3.17
N SER A 407 -15.29 -12.44 -2.93
CA SER A 407 -14.44 -12.23 -1.74
C SER A 407 -13.64 -10.94 -1.91
N ASP A 408 -13.61 -10.12 -0.87
CA ASP A 408 -12.80 -8.90 -0.86
C ASP A 408 -11.34 -9.22 -0.49
N TYR A 409 -10.43 -8.83 -1.37
CA TYR A 409 -8.98 -9.03 -1.23
C TYR A 409 -8.22 -7.72 -0.95
N SER A 410 -8.92 -6.59 -0.75
CA SER A 410 -8.35 -5.23 -0.58
C SER A 410 -7.40 -5.08 0.61
N HIS A 411 -7.41 -6.04 1.54
CA HIS A 411 -6.51 -6.10 2.71
C HIS A 411 -5.69 -7.41 2.77
N SER A 412 -5.62 -8.14 1.65
CA SER A 412 -4.81 -9.36 1.52
C SER A 412 -3.40 -9.06 0.98
N LEU A 413 -2.46 -9.99 1.20
CA LEU A 413 -1.07 -9.88 0.74
C LEU A 413 -0.60 -11.23 0.21
N LEU A 414 0.01 -11.26 -0.97
CA LEU A 414 0.63 -12.46 -1.54
C LEU A 414 1.98 -12.71 -0.85
N LEU A 415 2.00 -13.61 0.13
CA LEU A 415 3.22 -13.98 0.86
C LEU A 415 3.88 -15.23 0.27
N HIS A 416 5.21 -15.18 0.11
CA HIS A 416 5.97 -16.35 -0.32
C HIS A 416 5.95 -17.44 0.75
N ARG A 417 5.42 -18.63 0.40
CA ARG A 417 5.23 -19.80 1.29
C ARG A 417 6.43 -20.10 2.18
N GLY A 418 7.66 -20.00 1.66
CA GLY A 418 8.90 -20.26 2.42
C GLY A 418 9.23 -19.22 3.50
N VAL A 419 8.43 -18.17 3.68
CA VAL A 419 8.45 -17.31 4.88
C VAL A 419 7.57 -17.93 5.97
N ILE A 420 6.32 -18.26 5.63
CA ILE A 420 5.34 -18.89 6.52
C ILE A 420 5.88 -20.23 7.07
N GLU A 421 6.55 -21.02 6.23
CA GLU A 421 7.15 -22.30 6.67
C GLU A 421 8.32 -22.13 7.65
N LYS A 422 9.09 -21.03 7.58
CA LYS A 422 10.15 -20.73 8.56
C LYS A 422 9.55 -20.37 9.92
N GLU A 423 8.56 -19.49 9.93
CA GLU A 423 7.86 -19.13 11.17
C GLU A 423 7.13 -20.34 11.79
N ASN A 424 6.46 -21.15 10.97
CA ASN A 424 5.83 -22.38 11.46
C ASN A 424 6.84 -23.40 12.02
N ALA A 425 8.06 -23.48 11.47
CA ALA A 425 9.15 -24.28 12.04
C ALA A 425 9.63 -23.73 13.39
N ILE A 426 9.76 -22.40 13.53
CA ILE A 426 10.12 -21.73 14.79
C ILE A 426 9.03 -21.97 15.85
N ILE A 427 7.76 -21.74 15.51
CA ILE A 427 6.59 -21.99 16.36
C ILE A 427 6.55 -23.45 16.82
N SER A 428 6.82 -24.40 15.92
CA SER A 428 6.88 -25.83 16.24
C SER A 428 8.05 -26.16 17.18
N GLY A 429 9.23 -25.56 16.98
CA GLY A 429 10.38 -25.70 17.89
C GLY A 429 10.10 -25.16 19.30
N LEU A 430 9.44 -24.00 19.40
CA LEU A 430 8.99 -23.41 20.66
C LEU A 430 7.91 -24.28 21.34
N GLY A 431 6.97 -24.83 20.57
CA GLY A 431 5.96 -25.78 21.03
C GLY A 431 6.58 -27.04 21.63
N ASN A 432 7.52 -27.67 20.92
CA ASN A 432 8.28 -28.82 21.39
C ASN A 432 9.08 -28.50 22.67
N SER A 433 9.68 -27.30 22.75
CA SER A 433 10.40 -26.83 23.94
C SER A 433 9.46 -26.66 25.14
N LYS A 434 8.26 -26.10 24.94
CA LYS A 434 7.22 -26.00 25.97
C LYS A 434 6.75 -27.38 26.45
N VAL A 435 6.56 -28.34 25.55
CA VAL A 435 6.22 -29.74 25.89
C VAL A 435 7.35 -30.41 26.69
N ALA A 436 8.62 -30.19 26.32
CA ALA A 436 9.77 -30.70 27.08
C ALA A 436 9.83 -30.13 28.51
N ILE A 437 9.54 -28.84 28.69
CA ILE A 437 9.44 -28.21 30.03
C ILE A 437 8.27 -28.80 30.83
N MET A 438 7.09 -28.96 30.22
CA MET A 438 5.94 -29.60 30.88
C MET A 438 6.24 -31.05 31.30
N LYS A 439 6.99 -31.80 30.48
CA LYS A 439 7.45 -33.16 30.83
C LYS A 439 8.42 -33.15 32.02
N LYS A 440 9.42 -32.25 32.02
CA LYS A 440 10.32 -32.06 33.17
C LYS A 440 9.56 -31.72 34.46
N MET A 441 8.57 -30.82 34.40
CA MET A 441 7.74 -30.48 35.56
C MET A 441 6.88 -31.66 36.04
N LYS A 442 6.31 -32.45 35.12
CA LYS A 442 5.57 -33.68 35.45
C LYS A 442 6.45 -34.69 36.19
N ASP A 443 7.65 -34.96 35.68
CA ASP A 443 8.54 -35.97 36.25
C ASP A 443 9.22 -35.47 37.55
N PHE A 444 9.43 -34.15 37.70
CA PHE A 444 9.81 -33.53 38.98
C PHE A 444 8.72 -33.69 40.06
N ARG A 445 7.43 -33.48 39.72
CA ARG A 445 6.31 -33.75 40.64
C ARG A 445 6.22 -35.23 41.04
N LYS A 446 6.48 -36.17 40.13
CA LYS A 446 6.57 -37.59 40.49
C LYS A 446 7.69 -37.85 41.50
N SER A 447 8.86 -37.22 41.31
CA SER A 447 9.98 -37.36 42.23
C SER A 447 9.63 -36.86 43.63
N ILE A 448 8.99 -35.69 43.75
CA ILE A 448 8.48 -35.17 45.04
C ILE A 448 7.51 -36.18 45.68
N ASN A 449 6.51 -36.66 44.94
CA ASN A 449 5.54 -37.63 45.47
C ASN A 449 6.21 -38.94 45.93
N TYR A 450 7.29 -39.37 45.27
CA TYR A 450 8.07 -40.54 45.69
C TYR A 450 8.87 -40.27 46.97
N MET A 451 9.58 -39.14 47.06
CA MET A 451 10.31 -38.72 48.27
C MET A 451 9.36 -38.57 49.47
N GLU A 452 8.15 -38.03 49.27
CA GLU A 452 7.12 -37.95 50.30
C GLU A 452 6.65 -39.33 50.78
N TRP A 453 6.52 -40.29 49.87
CA TRP A 453 6.14 -41.67 50.20
C TRP A 453 7.27 -42.38 50.94
N GLU A 454 8.51 -42.24 50.48
CA GLU A 454 9.70 -42.82 51.11
C GLU A 454 9.90 -42.25 52.53
N HIS A 455 9.75 -40.95 52.72
CA HIS A 455 9.76 -40.32 54.04
C HIS A 455 8.69 -40.89 54.98
N LYS A 456 7.44 -41.03 54.52
CA LYS A 456 6.34 -41.64 55.29
C LYS A 456 6.59 -43.13 55.60
N TYR A 457 7.22 -43.86 54.69
CA TYR A 457 7.64 -45.25 54.91
C TYR A 457 8.75 -45.34 55.97
N MET A 458 9.77 -44.48 55.88
CA MET A 458 10.88 -44.45 56.85
C MET A 458 10.39 -44.04 58.25
N GLN A 459 9.50 -43.05 58.38
CA GLN A 459 8.85 -42.72 59.66
C GLN A 459 8.06 -43.91 60.25
N LYS A 460 7.41 -44.72 59.41
CA LYS A 460 6.70 -45.92 59.89
C LYS A 460 7.66 -47.05 60.30
N LYS A 461 8.82 -47.16 59.66
CA LYS A 461 9.87 -48.11 60.02
C LYS A 461 10.65 -47.68 61.27
N GLU A 462 10.84 -46.38 61.47
CA GLU A 462 11.38 -45.80 62.70
C GLU A 462 10.48 -46.17 63.88
N HIS A 463 9.17 -45.94 63.76
CA HIS A 463 8.18 -46.28 64.78
C HIS A 463 8.09 -47.80 65.08
N ASP A 464 8.12 -48.66 64.05
CA ASP A 464 8.19 -50.13 64.19
C ASP A 464 9.44 -50.59 64.98
N LEU A 465 10.57 -49.90 64.79
CA LEU A 465 11.81 -50.13 65.56
C LEU A 465 11.75 -49.54 66.97
N GLU A 466 11.04 -48.43 67.20
CA GLU A 466 10.75 -47.89 68.54
C GLU A 466 9.88 -48.86 69.34
N GLU A 467 8.76 -49.35 68.76
CA GLU A 467 7.88 -50.34 69.39
C GLU A 467 8.67 -51.60 69.74
N HIS A 468 9.41 -52.18 68.79
CA HIS A 468 10.28 -53.34 69.04
C HIS A 468 11.38 -53.08 70.10
N TYR A 469 11.93 -51.86 70.17
CA TYR A 469 12.86 -51.49 71.24
C TYR A 469 12.15 -51.40 72.61
N THR A 470 10.94 -50.86 72.67
CA THR A 470 10.16 -50.84 73.92
C THR A 470 9.75 -52.24 74.37
N ASP A 471 9.38 -53.13 73.46
CA ASP A 471 9.13 -54.55 73.76
C ASP A 471 10.37 -55.23 74.35
N LEU A 472 11.55 -55.02 73.76
CA LEU A 472 12.82 -55.52 74.31
C LEU A 472 13.17 -54.91 75.67
N HIS A 473 12.84 -53.64 75.91
CA HIS A 473 13.08 -52.97 77.19
C HIS A 473 12.11 -53.45 78.29
N MET A 474 10.86 -53.72 77.93
CA MET A 474 9.82 -54.24 78.81
C MET A 474 9.87 -55.78 78.95
N LEU A 475 10.74 -56.46 78.19
CA LEU A 475 10.92 -57.91 78.21
C LEU A 475 11.39 -58.41 79.58
N ARG A 476 10.44 -58.86 80.40
CA ARG A 476 10.74 -59.45 81.70
C ARG A 476 11.48 -60.78 81.53
N VAL A 477 12.81 -60.74 81.70
CA VAL A 477 13.70 -61.91 81.62
C VAL A 477 13.20 -63.04 82.51
N THR A 478 12.71 -64.12 81.89
CA THR A 478 12.20 -65.31 82.58
C THR A 478 13.31 -66.29 82.94
N ARG A 479 13.03 -67.22 83.86
CA ARG A 479 14.00 -68.24 84.28
C ARG A 479 14.47 -69.13 83.11
N GLY A 480 13.56 -69.58 82.25
CA GLY A 480 13.91 -70.35 81.06
C GLY A 480 14.78 -69.56 80.08
N LEU A 481 14.55 -68.25 79.93
CA LEU A 481 15.41 -67.39 79.11
C LEU A 481 16.82 -67.25 79.73
N GLN A 482 16.93 -67.18 81.07
CA GLN A 482 18.24 -67.22 81.74
C GLN A 482 18.94 -68.57 81.60
N GLU A 483 18.22 -69.69 81.66
CA GLU A 483 18.78 -71.04 81.54
C GLU A 483 19.28 -71.30 80.11
N ALA A 484 18.59 -70.77 79.09
CA ALA A 484 19.07 -70.71 77.71
C ALA A 484 20.33 -69.83 77.55
N ILE A 485 20.31 -68.58 78.06
CA ILE A 485 21.43 -67.62 77.94
C ILE A 485 22.67 -68.09 78.72
N LYS A 486 22.49 -68.78 79.86
CA LYS A 486 23.60 -69.34 80.66
C LYS A 486 24.15 -70.66 80.11
N GLY A 487 23.64 -71.16 78.99
CA GLY A 487 24.28 -72.23 78.20
C GLY A 487 24.30 -73.61 78.86
N GLY A 488 23.45 -73.87 79.87
CA GLY A 488 23.46 -75.12 80.63
C GLY A 488 23.30 -76.38 79.74
N GLU A 489 22.38 -76.33 78.77
CA GLU A 489 22.23 -77.40 77.79
C GLU A 489 23.28 -77.37 76.67
N VAL A 490 23.95 -76.24 76.44
CA VAL A 490 24.90 -76.07 75.32
C VAL A 490 26.21 -76.80 75.60
N ALA A 491 26.71 -76.73 76.85
CA ALA A 491 27.93 -77.43 77.25
C ALA A 491 27.81 -78.95 77.12
N ASP A 492 26.72 -79.54 77.64
CA ASP A 492 26.47 -80.98 77.60
C ASP A 492 26.25 -81.48 76.16
N ARG A 493 25.45 -80.76 75.35
CA ARG A 493 25.31 -81.04 73.91
C ARG A 493 26.67 -81.00 73.19
N GLN A 494 27.53 -80.03 73.49
CA GLN A 494 28.85 -79.92 72.84
C GLN A 494 29.75 -81.11 73.20
N GLU A 495 29.77 -81.56 74.46
CA GLU A 495 30.54 -82.76 74.87
C GLU A 495 29.99 -84.04 74.22
N GLN A 496 28.66 -84.17 74.11
CA GLN A 496 28.00 -85.28 73.43
C GLN A 496 28.31 -85.31 71.93
N ILE A 497 28.31 -84.16 71.26
CA ILE A 497 28.73 -84.01 69.85
C ILE A 497 30.19 -84.46 69.69
N GLN A 498 31.11 -83.96 70.52
CA GLN A 498 32.53 -84.32 70.43
C GLN A 498 32.78 -85.82 70.63
N LYS A 499 32.03 -86.47 71.54
CA LYS A 499 32.04 -87.93 71.72
C LYS A 499 31.51 -88.67 70.49
N ALA A 500 30.45 -88.16 69.85
CA ALA A 500 29.90 -88.74 68.63
C ALA A 500 30.87 -88.63 67.44
N GLU A 501 31.49 -87.48 67.24
CA GLU A 501 32.48 -87.26 66.17
C GLU A 501 33.69 -88.18 66.30
N ASN A 502 34.24 -88.34 67.50
CA ASN A 502 35.35 -89.25 67.77
C ASN A 502 35.00 -90.73 67.54
N LYS A 503 33.73 -91.10 67.74
CA LYS A 503 33.21 -92.43 67.41
C LYS A 503 33.06 -92.61 65.88
N ILE A 504 32.59 -91.58 65.18
CA ILE A 504 32.44 -91.56 63.72
C ILE A 504 33.80 -91.60 63.01
N SER A 505 34.82 -90.87 63.47
CA SER A 505 36.18 -90.89 62.90
C SER A 505 36.82 -92.29 63.04
N SER A 506 36.68 -92.90 64.22
CA SER A 506 37.09 -94.28 64.50
C SER A 506 36.40 -95.28 63.56
N MET A 507 35.08 -95.17 63.38
CA MET A 507 34.32 -96.02 62.46
C MET A 507 34.72 -95.81 60.99
N LYS A 508 34.98 -94.57 60.56
CA LYS A 508 35.48 -94.27 59.20
C LYS A 508 36.84 -94.91 58.94
N SER A 509 37.76 -94.88 59.89
CA SER A 509 39.07 -95.54 59.80
C SER A 509 38.95 -97.07 59.67
N ILE A 510 38.10 -97.69 60.49
CA ILE A 510 37.80 -99.13 60.42
C ILE A 510 37.14 -99.48 59.08
N HIS A 511 36.20 -98.68 58.59
CA HIS A 511 35.52 -98.91 57.32
C HIS A 511 36.48 -98.77 56.13
N SER A 512 37.32 -97.72 56.08
CA SER A 512 38.37 -97.57 55.07
C SER A 512 39.31 -98.78 55.04
N SER A 513 39.72 -99.26 56.22
CA SER A 513 40.56 -100.46 56.37
C SER A 513 39.86 -101.76 55.91
N LYS A 514 38.53 -101.86 56.04
CA LYS A 514 37.73 -102.96 55.48
C LYS A 514 37.57 -102.85 53.97
N MET A 515 37.29 -101.65 53.44
CA MET A 515 37.15 -101.42 52.01
C MET A 515 38.44 -101.76 51.25
N LYS A 516 39.61 -101.30 51.73
CA LYS A 516 40.92 -101.68 51.13
C LYS A 516 41.14 -103.21 51.10
N LYS A 517 40.69 -103.94 52.12
CA LYS A 517 40.75 -105.43 52.16
C LYS A 517 39.80 -106.09 51.16
N ILE A 518 38.59 -105.54 50.99
CA ILE A 518 37.59 -106.00 50.02
C ILE A 518 38.07 -105.70 48.59
N GLU A 519 38.61 -104.51 48.35
CA GLU A 519 39.16 -104.08 47.06
C GLU A 519 40.35 -104.95 46.63
N ALA A 520 41.27 -105.25 47.56
CA ALA A 520 42.33 -106.25 47.35
C ALA A 520 41.83 -107.69 47.18
N ALA A 521 40.62 -108.02 47.63
CA ALA A 521 39.97 -109.31 47.32
C ALA A 521 39.33 -109.29 45.92
N ILE A 522 38.66 -108.20 45.54
CA ILE A 522 38.09 -107.99 44.20
C ILE A 522 39.19 -107.99 43.13
N GLY A 523 40.36 -107.39 43.41
CA GLY A 523 41.55 -107.50 42.56
C GLY A 523 41.94 -108.95 42.31
N ARG A 524 42.19 -109.72 43.39
CA ARG A 524 42.53 -111.15 43.30
C ARG A 524 41.46 -112.01 42.61
N VAL A 525 40.18 -111.65 42.71
CA VAL A 525 39.09 -112.30 41.96
C VAL A 525 39.11 -111.89 40.49
N ARG A 526 39.40 -110.63 40.16
CA ARG A 526 39.57 -110.15 38.78
C ARG A 526 40.77 -110.83 38.10
N ASP A 527 41.86 -111.01 38.82
CA ASP A 527 43.06 -111.74 38.34
C ASP A 527 42.81 -113.24 38.19
N ARG A 528 42.06 -113.87 39.10
CA ARG A 528 41.56 -115.24 38.86
C ARG A 528 40.64 -115.32 37.63
N ARG A 529 39.81 -114.32 37.39
CA ARG A 529 38.89 -114.29 36.23
C ARG A 529 39.61 -114.05 34.91
N SER A 530 40.70 -113.27 34.90
CA SER A 530 41.58 -113.12 33.73
C SER A 530 42.44 -114.37 33.49
N TRP A 531 42.91 -115.04 34.55
CA TRP A 531 43.59 -116.34 34.46
C TRP A 531 42.68 -117.44 33.89
N CYS A 532 41.43 -117.56 34.37
CA CYS A 532 40.46 -118.51 33.80
C CYS A 532 40.10 -118.18 32.34
N ARG A 533 40.00 -116.89 31.97
CA ARG A 533 39.82 -116.48 30.55
C ARG A 533 41.03 -116.77 29.65
N LYS A 534 42.19 -117.13 30.21
CA LYS A 534 43.36 -117.63 29.47
C LYS A 534 43.45 -119.16 29.42
N LYS A 535 42.47 -119.88 29.99
CA LYS A 535 42.53 -121.35 30.12
C LYS A 535 41.40 -122.15 29.46
N ASN A 536 40.41 -121.47 28.88
CA ASN A 536 39.61 -121.99 27.78
C ASN A 536 39.86 -121.08 26.56
N PRO A 537 40.30 -121.62 25.40
CA PRO A 537 40.14 -120.94 24.11
C PRO A 537 38.66 -120.94 23.68
#